data_AF-A0A914DL17-F1
#
_entry.id   AF-A0A914DL17-F1
#
_cell.length_a   1.000
_cell.length_b   1.000
_cell.length_c   1.000
_cell.angle_alpha   90.00
_cell.angle_beta   90.00
_cell.angle_gamma   90.00
#
_symmetry.space_group_name_H-M   'P 1'
#
loop_
_entity.id
_entity.type
_entity.pdbx_description
1 polymer ?
#
loop_
_entity_poly.entity_id
_entity_poly.type
_entity_poly.pdbx_seq_one_letter_code
_entity_poly.pdbx_strand_id
1 'polypeptide(L)'
;MNNTLVNPNRNGVMYETLPAATILLIENLIGAFGNISIVWATLRNNKLQTTCNWLIALNAIADGGTQLSNYISTYFLISGINYVDLWTCWHLQFIPYMFFSSTMIITILVGNDRLLTVLFPHM
;
A
#
# COMPACT_ATOMS: atom_id res chain seq x y z
N MET A 1 5.00 33.35 -17.65
CA MET A 1 6.28 33.75 -17.03
C MET A 1 6.83 32.53 -16.31
N ASN A 2 7.86 31.93 -16.90
CA ASN A 2 8.66 30.84 -16.33
C ASN A 2 9.37 31.36 -15.09
N ASN A 3 9.04 30.85 -13.91
CA ASN A 3 9.88 30.91 -12.73
C ASN A 3 9.97 29.51 -12.13
N THR A 4 10.75 28.65 -12.79
CA THR A 4 11.36 27.49 -12.16
C THR A 4 12.23 27.97 -11.01
N LEU A 5 11.67 27.99 -9.79
CA LEU A 5 12.44 28.01 -8.55
C LEU A 5 13.17 26.68 -8.44
N VAL A 6 14.24 26.50 -9.22
CA VAL A 6 15.22 25.47 -8.96
C VAL A 6 15.93 25.89 -7.68
N ASN A 7 15.53 25.29 -6.56
CA ASN A 7 16.19 25.48 -5.28
C ASN A 7 17.69 25.14 -5.44
N PRO A 8 18.62 26.07 -5.17
CA PRO A 8 20.05 25.84 -5.33
C PRO A 8 20.60 24.75 -4.40
N ASN A 9 19.81 24.29 -3.42
CA ASN A 9 20.13 23.20 -2.51
C ASN A 9 19.42 21.87 -2.88
N ARG A 10 19.05 21.68 -4.16
CA ARG A 10 18.35 20.46 -4.63
C ARG A 10 19.16 19.19 -4.34
N ASN A 11 20.49 19.26 -4.53
CA ASN A 11 21.40 18.15 -4.24
C ASN A 11 21.47 17.87 -2.73
N GLY A 12 21.23 18.90 -1.92
CA GLY A 12 21.15 18.85 -0.47
C GLY A 12 20.00 17.99 0.03
N VAL A 13 18.81 18.43 -0.35
CA VAL A 13 17.56 17.77 0.02
C VAL A 13 17.49 16.34 -0.55
N MET A 14 18.05 16.11 -1.74
CA MET A 14 18.05 14.79 -2.37
C MET A 14 18.85 13.74 -1.59
N TYR A 15 19.98 14.09 -0.96
CA TYR A 15 20.74 13.13 -0.14
C TYR A 15 20.00 12.78 1.17
N GLU A 16 19.24 13.72 1.73
CA GLU A 16 18.46 13.49 2.95
C GLU A 16 17.23 12.62 2.69
N THR A 17 16.60 12.76 1.52
CA THR A 17 15.41 11.99 1.15
C THR A 17 15.71 10.65 0.46
N LEU A 18 16.95 10.43 0.03
CA LEU A 18 17.40 9.19 -0.62
C LEU A 18 17.08 7.91 0.18
N PRO A 19 17.36 7.81 1.50
CA PRO A 19 17.04 6.59 2.25
C PRO A 19 15.54 6.31 2.34
N ALA A 20 14.70 7.36 2.43
CA ALA A 20 13.25 7.17 2.46
C ALA A 20 12.74 6.66 1.10
N ALA A 21 13.23 7.24 0.00
CA ALA A 21 12.84 6.83 -1.35
C ALA A 21 13.23 5.37 -1.65
N THR A 22 14.41 4.92 -1.22
CA THR A 22 14.86 3.54 -1.44
C THR A 22 14.03 2.53 -0.65
N ILE A 23 13.71 2.83 0.61
CA ILE A 23 12.86 1.97 1.44
C ILE A 23 11.47 1.84 0.81
N LEU A 24 10.86 2.96 0.41
CA LEU A 24 9.53 2.97 -0.20
C LEU A 24 9.50 2.21 -1.54
N LEU A 25 10.55 2.30 -2.36
CA LEU A 25 10.65 1.53 -3.59
C LEU A 25 10.73 0.02 -3.33
N ILE A 26 11.53 -0.39 -2.34
CA ILE A 26 11.68 -1.80 -1.97
C ILE A 26 10.34 -2.35 -1.43
N GLU A 27 9.69 -1.62 -0.53
CA GLU A 27 8.39 -1.99 0.03
C GLU A 27 7.34 -2.15 -1.08
N ASN A 28 7.26 -1.19 -2.00
CA ASN A 28 6.32 -1.24 -3.13
C ASN A 28 6.58 -2.44 -4.05
N LEU A 29 7.85 -2.77 -4.33
CA LEU A 29 8.19 -3.91 -5.18
C LEU A 29 7.80 -5.25 -4.53
N ILE A 30 8.19 -5.42 -3.26
CA ILE A 30 7.88 -6.64 -2.50
C ILE A 30 6.37 -6.76 -2.31
N GLY A 31 5.72 -5.66 -1.92
CA GLY A 31 4.29 -5.58 -1.69
C GLY A 31 3.48 -5.87 -2.94
N ALA A 32 3.83 -5.28 -4.09
CA ALA A 32 3.15 -5.53 -5.35
C ALA A 32 3.27 -7.01 -5.76
N PHE A 33 4.50 -7.55 -5.71
CA PHE A 33 4.73 -8.95 -6.05
C PHE A 33 3.97 -9.90 -5.11
N GLY A 34 4.06 -9.68 -3.81
CA GLY A 34 3.40 -10.51 -2.80
C GLY A 34 1.88 -10.48 -2.93
N ASN A 35 1.28 -9.29 -3.02
CA ASN A 35 -0.17 -9.14 -3.08
C ASN A 35 -0.76 -9.70 -4.38
N ILE A 36 -0.11 -9.45 -5.52
CA ILE A 36 -0.53 -10.05 -6.80
C ILE A 36 -0.46 -11.58 -6.73
N SER A 37 0.61 -12.12 -6.13
CA SER A 37 0.77 -13.57 -5.98
C SER A 37 -0.33 -14.20 -5.13
N ILE A 38 -0.73 -13.55 -4.02
CA ILE A 38 -1.82 -14.00 -3.15
C ILE A 38 -3.15 -14.03 -3.89
N VAL A 39 -3.50 -12.93 -4.56
CA VAL A 39 -4.75 -12.82 -5.32
C VAL A 39 -4.77 -13.87 -6.44
N TRP A 40 -3.69 -13.96 -7.21
CA TRP A 40 -3.56 -14.94 -8.29
C TRP A 40 -3.66 -16.39 -7.79
N ALA A 41 -2.99 -16.73 -6.70
CA ALA A 41 -3.03 -18.07 -6.12
C ALA A 41 -4.45 -18.45 -5.65
N THR A 42 -5.16 -17.51 -5.04
CA THR A 42 -6.54 -17.70 -4.57
C THR A 42 -7.51 -17.90 -5.72
N LEU A 43 -7.36 -17.13 -6.81
CA LEU A 43 -8.20 -17.28 -8.01
C LEU A 43 -7.90 -18.58 -8.78
N ARG A 44 -6.63 -18.98 -8.86
CA ARG A 44 -6.21 -20.14 -9.67
C ARG A 44 -6.51 -21.48 -9.01
N ASN A 45 -6.43 -21.56 -7.68
CA ASN A 45 -6.52 -22.85 -6.98
C ASN A 45 -7.84 -22.96 -6.20
N ASN A 46 -8.77 -23.76 -6.72
CA ASN A 46 -10.07 -24.00 -6.06
C ASN A 46 -9.92 -24.60 -4.66
N LYS A 47 -8.82 -25.30 -4.34
CA LYS A 47 -8.55 -25.82 -2.99
C LYS A 47 -8.21 -24.70 -1.99
N LEU A 48 -7.79 -23.54 -2.49
CA LEU A 48 -7.52 -22.35 -1.68
C LEU A 48 -8.74 -21.43 -1.57
N GLN A 49 -9.90 -21.73 -2.17
CA GLN A 49 -11.08 -20.83 -2.14
C GLN A 49 -11.95 -21.03 -0.89
N THR A 50 -11.33 -21.07 0.28
CA THR A 50 -12.04 -21.03 1.57
C THR A 50 -12.39 -19.58 1.94
N THR A 51 -13.34 -19.39 2.86
CA THR A 51 -13.73 -18.05 3.35
C THR A 51 -12.53 -17.26 3.86
N CYS A 52 -11.66 -17.89 4.66
CA CYS A 52 -10.43 -17.26 5.16
C CYS A 52 -9.52 -16.77 4.03
N ASN A 53 -9.29 -17.60 3.01
CA ASN A 53 -8.37 -17.25 1.94
C ASN A 53 -8.95 -16.17 1.02
N TRP A 54 -10.28 -16.11 0.87
CA TRP A 54 -10.94 -14.96 0.24
C TRP A 54 -10.76 -13.67 1.04
N LEU A 55 -10.84 -13.72 2.37
CA LEU A 55 -10.54 -12.57 3.23
C LEU A 55 -9.07 -12.13 3.08
N ILE A 56 -8.13 -13.07 3.00
CA ILE A 56 -6.71 -12.79 2.76
C ILE A 56 -6.52 -12.14 1.36
N ALA A 57 -7.20 -12.64 0.33
CA ALA A 57 -7.14 -12.06 -1.01
C ALA A 57 -7.75 -10.64 -1.05
N LEU A 58 -8.85 -10.39 -0.33
CA LEU A 58 -9.43 -9.06 -0.18
C LEU A 58 -8.48 -8.11 0.56
N ASN A 59 -7.78 -8.60 1.59
CA ASN A 59 -6.75 -7.82 2.29
C ASN A 59 -5.61 -7.44 1.34
N ALA A 60 -5.13 -8.37 0.54
CA ALA A 60 -4.07 -8.12 -0.45
C ALA A 60 -4.49 -7.08 -1.52
N ILE A 61 -5.78 -7.04 -1.91
CA ILE A 61 -6.32 -6.01 -2.79
C ILE A 61 -6.33 -4.64 -2.08
N ALA A 62 -6.77 -4.58 -0.82
CA ALA A 62 -6.76 -3.34 -0.04
C ALA A 62 -5.34 -2.80 0.19
N ASP A 63 -4.38 -3.69 0.46
CA ASP A 63 -2.96 -3.35 0.58
C ASP A 63 -2.38 -2.81 -0.73
N GLY A 64 -2.81 -3.34 -1.88
CA GLY A 64 -2.48 -2.78 -3.19
C GLY A 64 -3.00 -1.35 -3.37
N GLY A 65 -4.22 -1.06 -2.90
CA GLY A 65 -4.79 0.29 -2.88
C GLY A 65 -3.99 1.26 -2.00
N THR A 66 -3.52 0.79 -0.85
CA THR A 66 -2.66 1.57 0.05
C THR A 66 -1.30 1.86 -0.56
N GLN A 67 -0.69 0.88 -1.24
CA GLN A 67 0.61 1.04 -1.93
C GLN A 67 0.59 2.10 -3.02
N LEU A 68 -0.56 2.36 -3.65
CA LEU A 68 -0.67 3.43 -4.65
C LEU A 68 -0.26 4.80 -4.07
N SER A 69 -0.55 5.05 -2.79
CA SER A 69 -0.09 6.25 -2.08
C SER A 69 1.42 6.32 -1.95
N ASN A 70 2.05 5.19 -1.63
CA ASN A 70 3.50 5.09 -1.49
C ASN A 70 4.20 5.28 -2.84
N TYR A 71 3.61 4.77 -3.93
CA TYR A 71 4.08 5.03 -5.30
C TYR A 71 4.03 6.52 -5.65
N ILE A 72 2.89 7.17 -5.39
CA ILE A 72 2.71 8.59 -5.67
C ILE A 72 3.66 9.45 -4.81
N SER A 73 3.81 9.11 -3.53
CA SER A 73 4.72 9.80 -2.60
C SER A 73 6.18 9.67 -3.04
N THR A 74 6.59 8.48 -3.47
CA THR A 74 7.93 8.23 -4.02
C THR A 74 8.18 9.04 -5.29
N TYR A 75 7.18 9.15 -6.17
CA TYR A 75 7.27 9.98 -7.37
C TYR A 75 7.47 11.46 -7.06
N PHE A 76 6.73 12.01 -6.09
CA PHE A 76 6.90 13.41 -5.66
C PHE A 76 8.28 13.66 -5.05
N LEU A 77 8.76 12.73 -4.22
CA LEU A 77 10.09 12.79 -3.61
C LEU A 77 11.21 12.82 -4.66
N ILE A 78 11.14 11.96 -5.68
CA ILE A 78 12.16 11.88 -6.74
C ILE A 78 12.06 13.08 -7.70
N SER A 79 10.84 13.53 -8.01
CA SER A 79 10.62 14.65 -8.93
C SER A 79 10.96 16.02 -8.31
N GLY A 80 11.11 16.10 -6.99
CA GLY A 80 11.39 17.34 -6.27
C GLY A 80 10.23 18.34 -6.33
N ILE A 81 9.01 17.87 -6.59
CA ILE A 81 7.81 18.69 -6.62
C ILE A 81 7.36 18.86 -5.16
N ASN A 82 7.45 20.09 -4.65
CA ASN A 82 7.13 20.41 -3.26
C ASN A 82 5.76 21.08 -3.08
N TYR A 83 5.09 21.40 -4.18
CA TYR A 83 3.82 22.14 -4.16
C TYR A 83 2.77 21.35 -4.93
N VAL A 84 1.78 20.84 -4.19
CA VAL A 84 0.58 20.19 -4.70
C VAL A 84 -0.61 20.98 -4.18
N ASP A 85 -1.63 21.19 -5.02
CA ASP A 85 -2.85 21.86 -4.61
C ASP A 85 -3.58 21.09 -3.49
N LEU A 86 -4.21 21.82 -2.57
CA LEU A 86 -4.86 21.25 -1.38
C LEU A 86 -5.93 20.22 -1.75
N TRP A 87 -6.73 20.48 -2.79
CA TRP A 87 -7.78 19.55 -3.22
C TRP A 87 -7.21 18.26 -3.78
N THR A 88 -6.12 18.34 -4.53
CA THR A 88 -5.42 17.16 -5.07
C THR A 88 -4.79 16.36 -3.93
N CYS A 89 -4.12 17.04 -2.98
CA CYS A 89 -3.51 16.40 -1.81
C CYS A 89 -4.56 15.68 -0.95
N TRP A 90 -5.72 16.31 -0.73
CA TRP A 90 -6.83 15.70 0.00
C TRP A 90 -7.25 14.36 -0.60
N HIS A 91 -7.49 14.29 -1.92
CA HIS A 91 -7.87 13.04 -2.58
C HIS A 91 -6.75 12.00 -2.52
N LEU A 92 -5.51 12.45 -2.72
CA LEU A 92 -4.33 11.60 -2.65
C LEU A 92 -4.13 10.95 -1.28
N GLN A 93 -4.48 11.63 -0.20
CA GLN A 93 -4.32 11.14 1.18
C GLN A 93 -5.56 10.38 1.67
N PHE A 94 -6.75 10.88 1.34
CA PHE A 94 -8.01 10.34 1.83
C PHE A 94 -8.29 8.95 1.27
N ILE A 95 -8.12 8.75 -0.04
CA ILE A 95 -8.35 7.47 -0.70
C ILE A 95 -7.50 6.34 -0.07
N PRO A 96 -6.16 6.45 0.02
CA PRO A 96 -5.36 5.39 0.62
C PRO A 96 -5.59 5.23 2.13
N TYR A 97 -5.99 6.28 2.83
CA TYR A 97 -6.37 6.16 4.24
C TYR A 97 -7.62 5.26 4.43
N MET A 98 -8.58 5.33 3.50
CA MET A 98 -9.73 4.43 3.49
C MET A 98 -9.31 2.98 3.23
N PHE A 99 -8.37 2.73 2.32
CA PHE A 99 -7.81 1.40 2.07
C PHE A 99 -7.01 0.87 3.26
N PHE A 100 -6.21 1.71 3.90
CA PHE A 100 -5.47 1.33 5.10
C PHE A 100 -6.42 0.93 6.25
N SER A 101 -7.49 1.71 6.42
CA SER A 101 -8.52 1.42 7.44
C SER A 101 -9.23 0.08 7.15
N SER A 102 -9.51 -0.22 5.89
CA SER A 102 -10.14 -1.50 5.53
C SER A 102 -9.19 -2.69 5.71
N THR A 103 -7.90 -2.57 5.38
CA THR A 103 -6.87 -3.58 5.69
C THR A 103 -6.89 -3.95 7.17
N MET A 104 -6.94 -2.95 8.07
CA MET A 104 -6.94 -3.20 9.52
C MET A 104 -8.16 -4.02 9.95
N ILE A 105 -9.34 -3.69 9.43
CA ILE A 105 -10.58 -4.41 9.72
C ILE A 105 -10.51 -5.85 9.19
N ILE A 106 -10.09 -6.03 7.92
CA ILE A 106 -10.01 -7.36 7.29
C ILE A 106 -8.98 -8.24 8.01
N THR A 107 -7.84 -7.68 8.40
CA THR A 107 -6.80 -8.40 9.15
C THR A 107 -7.33 -8.94 10.49
N ILE A 108 -8.14 -8.15 11.21
CA ILE A 108 -8.80 -8.61 12.44
C ILE A 108 -9.77 -9.75 12.15
N LEU A 109 -10.56 -9.66 11.07
CA LEU A 109 -11.50 -10.73 10.68
C LEU A 109 -10.77 -12.03 10.32
N VAL A 110 -9.66 -11.96 9.59
CA VAL A 110 -8.80 -13.11 9.29
C VAL A 110 -8.24 -13.73 10.58
N GLY A 111 -7.76 -12.89 11.51
CA GLY A 111 -7.26 -13.35 12.79
C GLY A 111 -8.33 -14.08 13.62
N ASN A 112 -9.54 -13.53 13.65
CA ASN A 112 -10.67 -14.13 14.37
C ASN A 112 -11.12 -15.46 13.74
N ASP A 113 -11.22 -15.54 12.41
CA ASP A 113 -11.56 -16.78 11.69
C ASP A 113 -10.59 -17.92 12.02
N ARG A 114 -9.28 -17.61 12.03
CA ARG A 114 -8.23 -18.56 12.41
C ARG A 114 -8.29 -18.95 13.88
N LEU A 115 -8.53 -17.98 14.76
CA LEU A 115 -8.65 -18.24 16.19
C LEU A 115 -9.84 -19.14 16.52
N LEU A 116 -11.00 -18.89 15.90
CA LEU A 116 -12.20 -19.70 16.09
C LEU A 116 -11.99 -21.14 15.59
N THR A 117 -11.30 -21.31 14.46
CA THR A 117 -10.96 -22.64 13.92
C THR A 117 -10.08 -23.44 14.90
N VAL A 118 -9.16 -22.77 15.60
CA VAL A 118 -8.27 -23.42 16.58
C VAL A 118 -8.98 -23.70 17.91
N LEU A 119 -9.81 -22.78 18.39
CA LEU A 119 -10.55 -22.92 19.66
C LEU A 119 -11.69 -23.94 19.55
N PHE A 120 -12.31 -24.04 18.38
CA PHE A 120 -13.46 -24.90 18.13
C PHE A 120 -13.23 -25.81 16.91
N PRO A 121 -12.29 -26.76 16.99
CA PRO A 121 -11.97 -27.67 15.88
C PRO A 121 -13.09 -28.66 15.52
N HIS A 122 -14.17 -28.67 16.31
CA HIS A 122 -15.33 -29.56 16.16
C HIS A 122 -16.58 -28.88 15.57
N MET A 123 -16.53 -27.57 15.29
CA MET A 123 -17.53 -26.89 14.46
C MET A 123 -17.09 -26.91 13.00
#